data_AF-A0A3S1IYN2-F1
#
_entry.id   AF-A0A3S1IYN2-F1
#
_cell.length_a   1.000
_cell.length_b   1.000
_cell.length_c   1.000
_cell.angle_alpha   90.00
_cell.angle_beta   90.00
_cell.angle_gamma   90.00
#
_symmetry.space_group_name_H-M   'P 1'
#
loop_
_entity.id
_entity.type
_entity.pdbx_description
1 polymer ?
#
loop_
_entity_poly.entity_id
_entity_poly.type
_entity_poly.pdbx_seq_one_letter_code
_entity_poly.pdbx_strand_id
1 'polypeptide(L)' 'MTDTVSRLLNACNAEKNKGADFPTIWKNILKGHLYVAGPPIQDSCDDGPILKIPLVTGQFLLFGSNFSLL' A
#
# COMPACT_ATOMS: atom_id res chain seq x y z
N MET A 1 5.65 -7.35 -15.56
CA MET A 1 4.69 -6.41 -14.93
C MET A 1 4.56 -6.63 -13.42
N THR A 2 4.60 -7.88 -12.94
CA THR A 2 4.65 -8.25 -11.51
C THR A 2 5.83 -7.65 -10.75
N ASP A 3 7.00 -7.50 -11.39
CA ASP A 3 8.22 -6.96 -10.75
C ASP A 3 8.01 -5.56 -10.14
N THR A 4 7.33 -4.66 -10.84
CA THR A 4 7.20 -3.26 -10.38
C THR A 4 6.26 -3.12 -9.19
N VAL A 5 5.17 -3.89 -9.16
CA VAL A 5 4.24 -3.90 -8.02
C VAL A 5 4.92 -4.52 -6.80
N SER A 6 5.70 -5.58 -6.98
CA SER A 6 6.54 -6.15 -5.91
C SER A 6 7.60 -5.17 -5.41
N ARG A 7 8.18 -4.33 -6.28
CA ARG A 7 9.10 -3.25 -5.87
C ARG A 7 8.40 -2.17 -5.05
N LEU A 8 7.18 -1.77 -5.43
CA LEU A 8 6.37 -0.83 -4.66
C LEU A 8 6.03 -1.41 -3.28
N LEU A 9 5.58 -2.67 -3.24
CA LEU A 9 5.29 -3.40 -2.00
C LEU A 9 6.52 -3.45 -1.08
N ASN A 10 7.69 -3.79 -1.63
CA ASN A 10 8.94 -3.80 -0.87
C ASN A 10 9.34 -2.42 -0.38
N ALA A 11 9.16 -1.36 -1.18
CA ALA A 11 9.45 0.01 -0.75
C ALA A 11 8.52 0.45 0.40
N CYS A 12 7.23 0.15 0.30
CA CYS A 12 6.26 0.42 1.35
C CYS A 12 6.58 -0.36 2.64
N ASN A 13 6.89 -1.66 2.53
CA ASN A 13 7.30 -2.47 3.68
C ASN A 13 8.63 -1.99 4.27
N ALA A 14 9.58 -1.53 3.45
CA ALA A 14 10.85 -1.00 3.94
C ALA A 14 10.66 0.28 4.76
N GLU A 15 9.83 1.23 4.31
CA GLU A 15 9.52 2.43 5.11
C GLU A 15 8.75 2.07 6.39
N LYS A 16 7.80 1.13 6.32
CA LYS A 16 7.08 0.67 7.51
C LYS A 16 7.99 0.00 8.54
N ASN A 17 8.98 -0.79 8.08
CA ASN A 17 9.99 -1.39 8.95
C ASN A 17 10.90 -0.35 9.61
N LYS A 18 11.05 0.84 9.01
CA LYS A 18 11.72 1.99 9.66
C LYS A 18 10.83 2.67 10.71
N GLY A 19 9.61 2.21 10.91
CA GLY A 19 8.62 2.82 11.80
C GLY A 19 7.80 3.93 11.14
N ALA A 20 7.80 4.05 9.81
CA ALA A 20 6.96 5.05 9.14
C ALA A 20 5.48 4.65 9.19
N ASP A 21 4.64 5.61 9.56
CA ASP A 21 3.19 5.45 9.53
C ASP A 21 2.63 5.49 8.09
N PHE A 22 1.41 4.97 7.93
CA PHE A 22 0.68 5.01 6.65
C PHE A 22 0.69 6.39 5.98
N PRO A 23 0.30 7.51 6.62
CA PRO A 23 0.27 8.82 5.97
C PRO A 23 1.66 9.26 5.47
N THR A 24 2.74 8.88 6.17
CA THR A 24 4.12 9.15 5.74
C THR A 24 4.46 8.35 4.49
N ILE A 25 4.16 7.05 4.48
CA ILE A 25 4.39 6.17 3.33
C ILE A 25 3.52 6.58 2.15
N TRP A 26 2.28 6.98 2.42
CA TRP A 26 1.38 7.52 1.42
C TRP A 26 1.98 8.75 0.77
N LYS A 27 2.41 9.73 1.55
CA LYS A 27 2.99 10.98 1.04
C LYS A 27 4.31 10.78 0.29
N ASN A 28 5.17 9.89 0.78
CA ASN A 28 6.52 9.69 0.22
C ASN A 28 6.53 8.76 -0.99
N ILE A 29 5.72 7.70 -0.98
CA ILE A 29 5.79 6.62 -1.98
C ILE A 29 4.55 6.58 -2.86
N LEU A 30 3.35 6.57 -2.27
CA LEU A 30 2.11 6.24 -3.00
C LEU A 30 1.48 7.46 -3.69
N LYS A 31 1.57 8.64 -3.08
CA LYS A 31 0.94 9.88 -3.54
C LYS A 31 1.65 10.36 -4.80
N GLY A 32 1.01 10.13 -5.96
CA GLY A 32 1.56 10.45 -7.27
C GLY A 32 2.32 9.30 -7.92
N HIS A 33 2.29 8.10 -7.33
CA HIS A 33 2.85 6.92 -7.95
C HIS A 33 1.96 6.46 -9.10
N LEU A 34 2.56 6.16 -10.26
CA LEU A 34 1.86 5.72 -11.47
C LEU A 34 0.99 4.47 -11.28
N TYR A 35 1.27 3.67 -10.25
CA TYR A 35 0.55 2.44 -9.97
C TYR A 35 -0.63 2.61 -9.04
N VAL A 36 -0.78 3.75 -8.38
CA VAL A 36 -1.89 4.01 -7.47
C VAL A 36 -3.05 4.58 -8.28
N ALA A 37 -4.11 3.78 -8.43
CA ALA A 37 -5.28 4.15 -9.23
C ALA A 37 -6.18 5.17 -8.53
N GLY A 38 -6.05 5.33 -7.22
CA GLY A 38 -6.94 6.19 -6.45
C GLY A 38 -6.58 6.28 -4.97
N PRO A 39 -7.38 7.02 -4.18
CA PRO A 39 -7.17 7.19 -2.75
C PRO A 39 -7.29 5.87 -1.99
N PRO A 40 -6.70 5.76 -0.79
CA PRO A 40 -6.84 4.58 0.04
C PRO A 40 -8.27 4.49 0.54
N ILE A 41 -8.84 3.30 0.45
CA ILE A 41 -10.18 2.96 0.90
C ILE A 41 -10.05 2.34 2.28
N GLN A 42 -10.74 2.91 3.27
CA GLN A 42 -10.80 2.32 4.60
C GLN A 42 -11.72 1.11 4.56
N ASP A 43 -11.21 0.01 5.07
CA ASP A 43 -11.88 -1.28 5.09
C ASP A 43 -11.58 -1.96 6.44
N SER A 44 -12.23 -3.08 6.70
CA SER A 44 -12.09 -3.81 7.95
C SER A 44 -11.99 -5.29 7.64
N CYS A 45 -10.87 -5.90 8.04
CA CYS A 45 -10.67 -7.33 7.98
C CYS A 45 -10.90 -7.93 9.38
N ASP A 46 -10.86 -9.26 9.47
CA ASP A 46 -10.97 -10.00 10.72
C ASP A 46 -9.89 -9.59 11.76
N ASP A 47 -8.72 -9.17 11.29
CA ASP A 47 -7.58 -8.67 12.10
C ASP A 47 -7.71 -7.18 12.51
N GLY A 48 -8.76 -6.48 12.03
CA GLY A 48 -9.03 -5.08 12.36
C GLY A 48 -9.06 -4.13 11.15
N PRO A 49 -8.98 -2.80 11.39
CA PRO A 49 -9.09 -1.79 10.35
C PRO A 49 -7.87 -1.84 9.41
N ILE A 50 -8.13 -1.93 8.11
CA ILE A 50 -7.13 -1.98 7.05
C ILE A 50 -7.39 -0.87 6.04
N LEU A 51 -6.35 -0.48 5.30
CA LEU A 51 -6.49 0.43 4.16
C LEU A 51 -6.21 -0.33 2.87
N LYS A 52 -7.16 -0.29 1.93
CA LYS A 52 -7.04 -0.85 0.60
C LYS A 52 -6.65 0.25 -0.38
N ILE A 53 -5.48 0.13 -0.99
CA ILE A 53 -4.99 1.06 -1.99
C ILE A 53 -5.25 0.43 -3.36
N PRO A 54 -6.19 0.97 -4.16
CA PRO A 54 -6.45 0.46 -5.49
C PRO A 54 -5.24 0.72 -6.39
N LEU A 55 -4.79 -0.31 -7.11
CA LEU A 55 -3.72 -0.20 -8.08
C LEU A 55 -4.26 -0.18 -9.50
N VAL A 56 -3.52 0.46 -10.41
CA VAL A 56 -3.89 0.52 -11.85
C VAL A 56 -3.93 -0.85 -12.52
N THR A 57 -3.30 -1.86 -11.89
CA THR A 57 -3.34 -3.25 -12.33
C THR A 57 -4.64 -3.95 -11.96
N GLY A 58 -5.54 -3.32 -11.19
CA GLY A 58 -6.77 -3.91 -10.67
C GLY A 58 -6.60 -4.68 -9.35
N GLN A 59 -5.37 -4.75 -8.84
CA GLN A 59 -5.04 -5.34 -7.54
C GLN A 59 -5.18 -4.31 -6.42
N PHE A 60 -5.21 -4.78 -5.17
CA PHE A 60 -5.27 -3.90 -4.00
C PHE A 60 -4.05 -4.09 -3.12
N LEU A 61 -3.40 -2.97 -2.79
CA LEU A 61 -2.36 -2.94 -1.77
C LEU A 61 -3.05 -2.78 -0.41
N LEU A 62 -2.96 -3.79 0.44
CA LEU A 62 -3.51 -3.78 1.79
C LEU A 62 -2.49 -3.21 2.76
N PHE A 63 -2.91 -2.30 3.62
CA PHE A 63 -2.14 -1.83 4.76
C PHE A 63 -2.84 -2.22 6.06
N GLY A 64 -2.21 -3.11 6.80
CA GLY A 64 -2.53 -3.43 8.20
C GLY A 64 -1.24 -3.54 9.01
N SER A 65 -1.00 -4.72 9.58
CA SER A 65 0.26 -5.06 10.27
C SER A 65 1.48 -5.01 9.35
N ASN A 66 1.34 -5.37 8.07
CA ASN A 66 2.33 -5.17 7.01
C ASN A 66 1.62 -4.79 5.70
N PHE A 67 2.37 -4.37 4.68
CA PHE A 67 1.80 -4.23 3.34
C PHE A 67 1.71 -5.59 2.66
N SER A 68 0.58 -5.88 2.03
CA SER A 68 0.33 -7.10 1.26
C SER A 68 -0.44 -6.79 -0.01
N LEU A 69 -0.35 -7.66 -1.02
CA LEU A 69 -1.12 -7.55 -2.26
C LEU A 69 -2.30 -8.51 -2.22
N LEU A 70 -3.47 -8.01 -2.62
CA LEU A 70 -4.71 -8.76 -2.84
C LEU A 70 -5.09 -8.72 -4.32
#